data_AF-A0A8B8ZYN8-F1
#
_entry.id   AF-A0A8B8ZYN8-F1
#
_cell.length_a   1.000
_cell.length_b   1.000
_cell.length_c   1.000
_cell.angle_alpha   90.00
_cell.angle_beta   90.00
_cell.angle_gamma   90.00
#
_symmetry.space_group_name_H-M   'P 1'
#
loop_
_entity.id
_entity.type
_entity.pdbx_description
1 polymer ?
#
loop_
_entity_poly.entity_id
_entity_poly.type
_entity_poly.pdbx_seq_one_letter_code
_entity_poly.pdbx_strand_id
1 'polypeptide(L)'
;MATQLSLRSLLDNDKLTGPNFSIWLRKLKIVLEHERTMYIITDPAPELPPANARVAIRDAYQKWTSDRITVRCIMLAEMSDEFSRRFESAQPNEIIQVLNESFGVPDDDKRYSTSCCIFNAKLREGASVTDHVLYMIELIERLSKLGFSLHEQLGKDAILNSLPDSYRPFLTHYRMTKPVLNFHGLLGLLQNFEKDNQLRKGPVNVVGGGAGRRPFGKGKKQK
;
A
#
# COMPACT_ATOMS: atom_id res chain seq x y z
N MET A 1 1.83 10.47 -34.54
CA MET A 1 1.65 9.03 -34.22
C MET A 1 1.66 8.92 -32.71
N ALA A 2 0.52 8.61 -32.09
CA ALA A 2 0.49 8.38 -30.65
C ALA A 2 1.17 7.03 -30.40
N THR A 3 2.32 7.04 -29.73
CA THR A 3 2.93 5.82 -29.19
C THR A 3 1.93 5.19 -28.26
N GLN A 4 1.30 4.09 -28.68
CA GLN A 4 0.48 3.27 -27.81
C GLN A 4 1.41 2.74 -26.72
N LEU A 5 1.34 3.34 -25.53
CA LEU A 5 2.12 2.93 -24.37
C LEU A 5 1.73 1.50 -24.03
N SER A 6 2.57 0.54 -24.39
CA SER A 6 2.40 -0.85 -23.98
C SER A 6 2.77 -0.96 -22.51
N LEU A 7 1.79 -1.35 -21.67
CA LEU A 7 2.07 -1.62 -20.25
C LEU A 7 2.91 -2.88 -20.04
N ARG A 8 3.20 -3.65 -21.11
CA ARG A 8 4.10 -4.82 -21.01
C ARG A 8 5.50 -4.45 -20.54
N SER A 9 5.95 -3.23 -20.80
CA SER A 9 7.25 -2.73 -20.30
C SER A 9 7.36 -2.66 -18.77
N LEU A 10 6.23 -2.72 -18.05
CA LEU A 10 6.24 -2.87 -16.58
C LEU A 10 6.89 -4.18 -16.15
N LEU A 11 6.88 -5.19 -17.02
CA LEU A 11 7.32 -6.54 -16.74
C LEU A 11 8.82 -6.73 -17.08
N ASP A 12 9.34 -6.00 -18.08
CA ASP A 12 10.72 -6.11 -18.60
C ASP A 12 11.85 -6.04 -17.56
N ASN A 13 11.66 -5.33 -16.45
CA ASN A 13 12.75 -5.02 -15.52
C ASN A 13 13.00 -6.09 -14.45
N ASP A 14 12.01 -6.90 -14.08
CA ASP A 14 12.13 -7.82 -12.94
C ASP A 14 11.41 -9.15 -13.19
N LYS A 15 12.12 -10.11 -13.80
CA LYS A 15 11.62 -11.48 -13.96
C LYS A 15 11.29 -12.14 -12.61
N LEU A 16 10.33 -13.05 -12.60
CA LEU A 16 9.96 -13.83 -11.41
C LEU A 16 11.12 -14.75 -10.97
N THR A 17 11.56 -14.57 -9.72
CA THR A 17 12.60 -15.37 -9.05
C THR A 17 12.10 -16.08 -7.80
N GLY A 18 10.82 -15.90 -7.44
CA GLY A 18 10.21 -16.46 -6.24
C GLY A 18 9.97 -15.39 -5.17
N PRO A 19 11.00 -14.85 -4.50
CA PRO A 19 10.83 -13.84 -3.44
C PRO A 19 10.09 -12.57 -3.89
N ASN A 20 10.18 -12.22 -5.18
CA ASN A 20 9.49 -11.06 -5.77
C ASN A 20 8.07 -11.38 -6.26
N PHE A 21 7.50 -12.54 -5.93
CA PHE A 21 6.19 -12.99 -6.42
C PHE A 21 5.06 -11.96 -6.21
N SER A 22 5.00 -11.32 -5.04
CA SER A 22 3.95 -10.34 -4.74
C SER A 22 4.00 -9.11 -5.68
N ILE A 23 5.21 -8.64 -6.00
CA ILE A 23 5.45 -7.51 -6.90
C ILE A 23 5.15 -7.93 -8.33
N TRP A 24 5.66 -9.09 -8.74
CA TRP A 24 5.43 -9.67 -10.06
C TRP A 24 3.93 -9.86 -10.34
N LEU A 25 3.19 -10.47 -9.40
CA LEU A 25 1.75 -10.68 -9.52
C LEU A 25 0.99 -9.36 -9.64
N ARG A 26 1.40 -8.32 -8.89
CA ARG A 26 0.80 -6.98 -8.99
C ARG A 26 1.01 -6.36 -10.37
N LYS A 27 2.23 -6.43 -10.91
CA LYS A 27 2.55 -5.92 -12.26
C LYS A 27 1.77 -6.69 -13.33
N LEU A 28 1.73 -8.03 -13.24
CA LEU A 28 0.97 -8.88 -14.14
C LEU A 28 -0.51 -8.47 -14.16
N LYS A 29 -1.15 -8.34 -13.00
CA LYS A 29 -2.57 -7.94 -12.90
C LYS A 29 -2.84 -6.61 -13.59
N ILE A 30 -1.96 -5.62 -13.47
CA ILE A 30 -2.10 -4.32 -14.15
C ILE A 30 -2.09 -4.49 -15.68
N VAL A 31 -1.19 -5.32 -16.21
CA VAL A 31 -1.10 -5.59 -17.65
C VAL A 31 -2.33 -6.34 -18.14
N LEU A 32 -2.77 -7.38 -17.42
CA LEU A 32 -3.95 -8.16 -17.78
C LEU A 32 -5.25 -7.35 -17.71
N GLU A 33 -5.37 -6.44 -16.74
CA GLU A 33 -6.51 -5.52 -16.63
C GLU A 33 -6.57 -4.57 -17.83
N HIS A 34 -5.43 -3.99 -18.21
CA HIS A 34 -5.32 -3.13 -19.38
C HIS A 34 -5.64 -3.87 -20.69
N GLU A 35 -5.21 -5.13 -20.82
CA GLU A 35 -5.50 -5.99 -21.98
C GLU A 35 -6.89 -6.62 -21.93
N ARG A 36 -7.68 -6.41 -20.86
CA ARG A 36 -9.00 -7.02 -20.64
C ARG A 36 -8.97 -8.56 -20.68
N THR A 37 -7.87 -9.15 -20.22
CA THR A 37 -7.63 -10.59 -20.13
C THR A 37 -7.49 -11.08 -18.69
N MET A 38 -7.70 -10.20 -17.70
CA MET A 38 -7.66 -10.54 -16.27
C MET A 38 -8.60 -11.70 -15.90
N TYR A 39 -9.75 -11.79 -16.57
CA TYR A 39 -10.74 -12.85 -16.38
C TYR A 39 -10.18 -14.28 -16.57
N ILE A 40 -9.07 -14.43 -17.30
CA ILE A 40 -8.41 -15.73 -17.46
C ILE A 40 -7.91 -16.30 -16.13
N ILE A 41 -7.45 -15.45 -15.20
CA ILE A 41 -6.89 -15.87 -13.91
C ILE A 41 -7.82 -15.69 -12.73
N THR A 42 -8.96 -14.99 -12.91
CA THR A 42 -9.95 -14.77 -11.85
C THR A 42 -11.15 -15.68 -11.97
N ASP A 43 -11.57 -15.98 -13.19
CA ASP A 43 -12.84 -16.68 -13.44
C ASP A 43 -12.57 -18.18 -13.65
N PRO A 44 -13.53 -19.04 -13.31
CA PRO A 44 -13.43 -20.46 -13.64
C PRO A 44 -13.34 -20.64 -15.16
N ALA A 45 -12.58 -21.66 -15.59
CA ALA A 45 -12.50 -22.00 -17.00
C ALA A 45 -13.91 -22.34 -17.54
N PRO A 46 -14.32 -21.80 -18.71
CA PRO A 46 -15.59 -22.12 -19.30
C PRO A 46 -15.62 -23.58 -19.75
N GLU A 47 -16.79 -24.19 -19.69
CA GLU A 47 -17.01 -25.53 -20.20
C GLU A 47 -16.80 -25.60 -21.71
N LEU A 48 -16.36 -26.76 -22.18
CA LEU A 48 -16.23 -27.02 -23.61
C LEU A 48 -17.62 -26.95 -24.28
N PRO A 49 -17.83 -26.09 -25.28
CA PRO A 49 -19.13 -26.01 -25.95
C PRO A 49 -19.49 -27.33 -26.65
N PRO A 50 -20.77 -27.75 -26.64
CA PRO A 50 -21.20 -28.90 -27.40
C PRO A 50 -21.06 -28.64 -28.92
N ALA A 51 -20.98 -29.71 -29.72
CA ALA A 51 -20.77 -29.58 -31.16
C ALA A 51 -21.87 -28.77 -31.89
N ASN A 52 -23.09 -28.78 -31.35
CA ASN A 52 -24.24 -28.02 -31.85
C ASN A 52 -24.41 -26.63 -31.19
N ALA A 53 -23.41 -26.16 -30.43
CA ALA A 53 -23.47 -24.86 -29.79
C ALA A 53 -23.64 -23.74 -30.81
N ARG A 54 -24.38 -22.69 -30.41
CA ARG A 54 -24.53 -21.48 -31.20
C ARG A 54 -23.17 -20.88 -31.51
N VAL A 55 -23.05 -20.25 -32.68
CA VAL A 55 -21.81 -19.61 -33.16
C VAL A 55 -21.21 -18.68 -32.09
N ALA A 56 -22.02 -17.82 -31.47
CA ALA A 56 -21.57 -16.93 -30.42
C ALA A 56 -20.91 -17.64 -29.22
N ILE A 57 -21.38 -18.83 -28.83
CA ILE A 57 -20.79 -19.61 -27.72
C ILE A 57 -19.43 -20.17 -28.14
N ARG A 58 -19.34 -20.68 -29.37
CA ARG A 58 -18.08 -21.17 -29.94
C ARG A 58 -17.04 -20.06 -30.07
N ASP A 59 -17.45 -18.90 -30.57
CA ASP A 59 -16.58 -17.73 -30.72
C ASP A 59 -16.07 -17.22 -29.37
N ALA A 60 -16.94 -17.18 -28.35
CA ALA A 60 -16.55 -16.81 -26.99
C ALA A 60 -15.52 -17.79 -26.41
N TYR A 61 -15.70 -19.11 -26.60
CA TYR A 61 -14.74 -20.12 -26.14
C TYR A 61 -13.41 -20.05 -26.89
N GLN A 62 -13.44 -19.79 -28.21
CA GLN A 62 -12.24 -19.61 -29.02
C GLN A 62 -11.47 -18.35 -28.58
N LYS A 63 -12.18 -17.25 -28.31
CA LYS A 63 -11.59 -16.04 -27.73
C LYS A 63 -10.94 -16.34 -26.38
N TRP A 64 -11.66 -17.01 -25.47
CA TRP A 64 -11.10 -17.41 -24.17
C TRP A 64 -9.84 -18.26 -24.33
N THR A 65 -9.82 -19.20 -25.28
CA THR A 65 -8.65 -20.04 -25.56
C THR A 65 -7.45 -19.21 -26.05
N SER A 66 -7.69 -18.25 -26.95
CA SER A 66 -6.67 -17.32 -27.45
C SER A 66 -6.10 -16.43 -26.34
N ASP A 67 -6.99 -15.86 -25.52
CA ASP A 67 -6.60 -15.01 -24.40
C ASP A 67 -5.83 -15.83 -23.36
N ARG A 68 -6.26 -17.07 -23.07
CA ARG A 68 -5.54 -17.99 -22.18
C ARG A 68 -4.12 -18.28 -22.66
N ILE A 69 -3.94 -18.53 -23.96
CA ILE A 69 -2.61 -18.74 -24.55
C ILE A 69 -1.76 -17.48 -24.38
N THR A 70 -2.34 -16.31 -24.69
CA THR A 70 -1.65 -15.02 -24.57
C THR A 70 -1.19 -14.77 -23.13
N VAL A 71 -2.07 -14.96 -22.15
CA VAL A 71 -1.75 -14.81 -20.72
C VAL A 71 -0.66 -15.79 -20.31
N ARG A 72 -0.73 -17.06 -20.73
CA ARG A 72 0.33 -18.04 -20.43
C ARG A 72 1.67 -17.62 -21.00
N CYS A 73 1.70 -17.15 -22.25
CA CYS A 73 2.94 -16.67 -22.88
C CYS A 73 3.53 -15.47 -22.14
N ILE A 74 2.70 -14.51 -21.72
CA ILE A 74 3.14 -13.38 -20.89
C ILE A 74 3.75 -13.92 -19.60
N MET A 75 3.03 -14.77 -18.86
CA MET A 75 3.51 -15.31 -17.59
C MET A 75 4.87 -16.00 -17.74
N LEU A 76 5.03 -16.85 -18.77
CA LEU A 76 6.28 -17.59 -19.02
C LEU A 76 7.45 -16.70 -19.46
N ALA A 77 7.17 -15.63 -20.24
CA ALA A 77 8.20 -14.68 -20.68
C ALA A 77 8.76 -13.86 -19.51
N GLU A 78 7.89 -13.54 -18.55
CA GLU A 78 8.22 -12.75 -17.36
C GLU A 78 8.76 -13.57 -16.19
N MET A 79 9.04 -14.84 -16.42
CA MET A 79 9.68 -15.73 -15.46
C MET A 79 11.17 -15.85 -15.76
N SER A 80 11.95 -16.13 -14.71
CA SER A 80 13.30 -16.66 -14.92
C SER A 80 13.23 -18.02 -15.63
N ASP A 81 14.33 -18.40 -16.30
CA ASP A 81 14.37 -19.61 -17.12
C ASP A 81 14.10 -20.89 -16.33
N GLU A 82 14.36 -20.89 -15.03
CA GLU A 82 13.99 -21.99 -14.13
C GLU A 82 12.47 -22.12 -13.98
N PHE A 83 11.79 -21.03 -13.62
CA PHE A 83 10.33 -21.03 -13.49
C PHE A 83 9.62 -21.26 -14.82
N SER A 84 10.12 -20.65 -15.91
CA SER A 84 9.55 -20.81 -17.25
C SER A 84 9.57 -22.28 -17.69
N ARG A 85 10.69 -22.98 -17.48
CA ARG A 85 10.80 -24.44 -17.75
C ARG A 85 9.89 -25.27 -16.85
N ARG A 86 9.81 -24.92 -15.57
CA ARG A 86 8.94 -25.63 -14.61
C ARG A 86 7.46 -25.56 -15.00
N PHE A 87 7.03 -24.48 -15.63
CA PHE A 87 5.63 -24.20 -15.93
C PHE A 87 5.27 -24.28 -17.42
N GLU A 88 6.15 -24.84 -18.26
CA GLU A 88 6.00 -24.85 -19.72
C GLU A 88 4.66 -25.43 -20.21
N SER A 89 4.18 -26.49 -19.55
CA SER A 89 2.90 -27.13 -19.85
C SER A 89 1.72 -26.68 -18.96
N ALA A 90 1.97 -25.84 -17.96
CA ALA A 90 0.99 -25.46 -16.96
C ALA A 90 0.00 -24.41 -17.50
N GLN A 91 -1.23 -24.44 -16.99
CA GLN A 91 -2.21 -23.39 -17.27
C GLN A 91 -2.01 -22.18 -16.35
N PRO A 92 -2.39 -20.96 -16.77
CA PRO A 92 -2.27 -19.75 -15.94
C PRO A 92 -2.74 -19.92 -14.49
N ASN A 93 -3.88 -20.58 -14.28
CA ASN A 93 -4.46 -20.79 -12.94
C ASN A 93 -3.60 -21.72 -12.07
N GLU A 94 -3.07 -22.80 -12.66
CA GLU A 94 -2.17 -23.73 -11.98
C GLU A 94 -0.86 -23.02 -11.58
N ILE A 95 -0.32 -22.19 -12.46
CA ILE A 95 0.88 -21.41 -12.19
C ILE A 95 0.65 -20.46 -11.01
N ILE A 96 -0.44 -19.67 -11.05
CA ILE A 96 -0.78 -18.76 -9.95
C ILE A 96 -0.98 -19.54 -8.64
N GLN A 97 -1.66 -20.69 -8.68
CA GLN A 97 -1.89 -21.51 -7.50
C GLN A 97 -0.57 -21.98 -6.88
N VAL A 98 0.30 -22.64 -7.65
CA VAL A 98 1.58 -23.17 -7.14
C VAL A 98 2.47 -22.05 -6.62
N LEU A 99 2.53 -20.92 -7.32
CA LEU A 99 3.31 -19.76 -6.87
C LEU A 99 2.74 -19.14 -5.59
N ASN A 100 1.41 -19.11 -5.44
CA ASN A 100 0.78 -18.61 -4.23
C ASN A 100 1.00 -19.55 -3.04
N GLU A 101 0.97 -20.86 -3.26
CA GLU A 101 1.31 -21.88 -2.25
C GLU A 101 2.80 -21.80 -1.83
N SER A 102 3.70 -21.48 -2.76
CA SER A 102 5.16 -21.47 -2.52
C SER A 102 5.68 -20.13 -1.99
N PHE A 103 5.13 -19.00 -2.46
CA PHE A 103 5.65 -17.65 -2.23
C PHE A 103 4.58 -16.64 -1.83
N GLY A 104 3.31 -17.02 -1.85
CA GLY A 104 2.24 -16.20 -1.32
C GLY A 104 2.42 -16.05 0.18
N VAL A 105 2.28 -14.83 0.68
CA VAL A 105 2.12 -14.64 2.13
C VAL A 105 0.70 -15.12 2.46
N PRO A 106 0.53 -16.11 3.35
CA PRO A 106 -0.79 -16.55 3.80
C PRO A 106 -1.63 -15.35 4.23
N ASP A 107 -2.91 -15.34 3.88
CA ASP A 107 -3.79 -14.22 4.24
C ASP A 107 -3.89 -14.07 5.77
N ASP A 108 -3.75 -15.17 6.52
CA ASP A 108 -3.64 -15.16 7.98
C ASP A 108 -2.40 -14.39 8.49
N ASP A 109 -1.25 -14.54 7.82
CA ASP A 109 -0.02 -13.82 8.16
C ASP A 109 -0.13 -12.34 7.79
N LYS A 110 -0.72 -12.02 6.62
CA LYS A 110 -0.98 -10.63 6.23
C LYS A 110 -1.94 -9.95 7.21
N ARG A 111 -3.00 -10.66 7.61
CA ARG A 111 -3.98 -10.20 8.59
C ARG A 111 -3.30 -9.96 9.93
N TYR A 112 -2.59 -10.97 10.46
CA TYR A 112 -1.90 -10.89 11.74
C TYR A 112 -0.89 -9.73 11.76
N SER A 113 -0.04 -9.64 10.75
CA SER A 113 0.93 -8.54 10.61
C SER A 113 0.24 -7.18 10.56
N THR A 114 -0.83 -7.03 9.77
CA THR A 114 -1.59 -5.78 9.67
C THR A 114 -2.24 -5.41 11.01
N SER A 115 -2.85 -6.39 11.71
CA SER A 115 -3.40 -6.18 13.05
C SER A 115 -2.33 -5.75 14.04
N CYS A 116 -1.15 -6.39 14.05
CA CYS A 116 -0.02 -5.98 14.88
C CYS A 116 0.41 -4.54 14.58
N CYS A 117 0.49 -4.14 13.31
CA CYS A 117 0.81 -2.77 12.93
C CYS A 117 -0.23 -1.77 13.47
N ILE A 118 -1.53 -2.08 13.41
CA ILE A 118 -2.60 -1.21 13.92
C ILE A 118 -2.47 -1.03 15.44
N PHE A 119 -2.38 -2.12 16.20
CA PHE A 119 -2.43 -2.06 17.66
C PHE A 119 -1.11 -1.64 18.30
N ASN A 120 0.02 -1.82 17.61
CA ASN A 120 1.33 -1.41 18.10
C ASN A 120 1.81 -0.07 17.49
N ALA A 121 1.04 0.56 16.60
CA ALA A 121 1.38 1.87 16.06
C ALA A 121 1.54 2.89 17.19
N LYS A 122 2.61 3.69 17.12
CA LYS A 122 2.88 4.79 18.06
C LYS A 122 3.40 5.99 17.28
N LEU A 123 2.75 7.13 17.46
CA LEU A 123 3.23 8.42 16.97
C LEU A 123 4.41 8.86 17.85
N ARG A 124 5.53 9.19 17.22
CA ARG A 124 6.70 9.72 17.93
C ARG A 124 6.47 11.17 18.34
N GLU A 125 6.99 11.58 19.49
CA GLU A 125 6.93 12.98 19.91
C GLU A 125 7.54 13.91 18.86
N GLY A 126 6.78 14.92 18.46
CA GLY A 126 7.17 15.90 17.43
C GLY A 126 6.99 15.46 15.97
N ALA A 127 6.56 14.22 15.71
CA ALA A 127 6.25 13.76 14.36
C ALA A 127 4.86 14.23 13.90
N SER A 128 4.63 14.17 12.57
CA SER A 128 3.37 14.58 11.94
C SER A 128 2.19 13.69 12.37
N VAL A 129 1.21 14.26 13.06
CA VAL A 129 -0.05 13.56 13.36
C VAL A 129 -0.83 13.23 12.10
N THR A 130 -0.68 14.04 11.05
CA THR A 130 -1.39 13.85 9.78
C THR A 130 -0.92 12.58 9.10
N ASP A 131 0.38 12.44 8.90
CA ASP A 131 0.99 11.30 8.22
C ASP A 131 0.69 10.01 9.00
N HIS A 132 0.79 10.09 10.33
CA HIS A 132 0.53 8.96 11.22
C HIS A 132 -0.93 8.48 11.16
N VAL A 133 -1.91 9.39 11.24
CA VAL A 133 -3.32 9.02 11.18
C VAL A 133 -3.70 8.49 9.81
N LEU A 134 -3.19 9.08 8.72
CA LEU A 134 -3.41 8.56 7.36
C LEU A 134 -2.84 7.15 7.19
N TYR A 135 -1.63 6.90 7.71
CA TYR A 135 -1.04 5.56 7.73
C TYR A 135 -1.92 4.55 8.50
N MET A 136 -2.46 4.95 9.66
CA MET A 136 -3.35 4.06 10.42
C MET A 136 -4.68 3.79 9.69
N ILE A 137 -5.25 4.77 9.00
CA ILE A 137 -6.44 4.59 8.16
C ILE A 137 -6.14 3.57 7.05
N GLU A 138 -5.00 3.70 6.37
CA GLU A 138 -4.56 2.75 5.33
C GLU A 138 -4.46 1.31 5.87
N LEU A 139 -3.90 1.13 7.07
CA LEU A 139 -3.83 -0.19 7.70
C LEU A 139 -5.22 -0.77 8.02
N ILE A 140 -6.15 0.05 8.51
CA ILE A 140 -7.53 -0.36 8.81
C ILE A 140 -8.26 -0.78 7.53
N GLU A 141 -8.11 0.00 6.45
CA GLU A 141 -8.67 -0.33 5.13
C GLU A 141 -8.04 -1.61 4.56
N ARG A 142 -6.73 -1.80 4.75
CA ARG A 142 -6.03 -3.03 4.34
C ARG A 142 -6.57 -4.25 5.07
N LEU A 143 -6.85 -4.13 6.37
CA LEU A 143 -7.43 -5.22 7.16
C LEU A 143 -8.87 -5.55 6.70
N SER A 144 -9.66 -4.54 6.36
CA SER A 144 -11.00 -4.69 5.76
C SER A 144 -10.94 -5.44 4.42
N LYS A 145 -9.97 -5.10 3.55
CA LYS A 145 -9.75 -5.80 2.26
C LYS A 145 -9.36 -7.27 2.40
N LEU A 146 -8.82 -7.67 3.56
CA LEU A 146 -8.52 -9.07 3.89
C LEU A 146 -9.75 -9.81 4.47
N GLY A 147 -10.92 -9.16 4.57
CA GLY A 147 -12.14 -9.75 5.14
C GLY A 147 -12.29 -9.58 6.65
N PHE A 148 -11.37 -8.86 7.31
CA PHE A 148 -11.34 -8.68 8.77
C PHE A 148 -11.64 -7.22 9.15
N SER A 149 -12.79 -6.72 8.71
CA SER A 149 -13.21 -5.34 8.96
C SER A 149 -13.22 -5.00 10.46
N LEU A 150 -12.46 -3.97 10.82
CA LEU A 150 -12.45 -3.45 12.18
C LEU A 150 -13.65 -2.52 12.39
N HIS A 151 -14.36 -2.69 13.51
CA HIS A 151 -15.44 -1.76 13.88
C HIS A 151 -14.89 -0.33 13.94
N GLU A 152 -15.60 0.65 13.38
CA GLU A 152 -15.13 2.03 13.23
C GLU A 152 -14.66 2.64 14.56
N GLN A 153 -15.39 2.37 15.65
CA GLN A 153 -15.00 2.82 16.98
C GLN A 153 -13.66 2.23 17.43
N LEU A 154 -13.40 0.94 17.19
CA LEU A 154 -12.13 0.31 17.56
C LEU A 154 -10.97 0.87 16.74
N GLY A 155 -11.21 1.22 15.47
CA GLY A 155 -10.24 1.94 14.65
C GLY A 155 -9.88 3.31 15.24
N LYS A 156 -10.89 4.07 15.67
CA LYS A 156 -10.69 5.37 16.34
C LYS A 156 -9.94 5.20 17.65
N ASP A 157 -10.29 4.19 18.44
CA ASP A 157 -9.63 3.90 19.71
C ASP A 157 -8.15 3.50 19.50
N ALA A 158 -7.84 2.72 18.45
CA ALA A 158 -6.46 2.40 18.08
C ALA A 158 -5.67 3.66 17.72
N ILE A 159 -6.24 4.56 16.91
CA ILE A 159 -5.62 5.85 16.57
C ILE A 159 -5.35 6.67 17.84
N LEU A 160 -6.35 6.83 18.71
CA LEU A 160 -6.20 7.59 19.96
C LEU A 160 -5.14 6.99 20.89
N ASN A 161 -5.09 5.66 21.00
CA ASN A 161 -4.10 4.94 21.81
C ASN A 161 -2.68 4.99 21.24
N SER A 162 -2.51 5.37 19.98
CA SER A 162 -1.21 5.51 19.33
C SER A 162 -0.53 6.85 19.62
N LEU A 163 -1.27 7.84 20.13
CA LEU A 163 -0.76 9.20 20.35
C LEU A 163 0.20 9.26 21.55
N PRO A 164 1.23 10.14 21.49
CA PRO A 164 2.17 10.30 22.58
C PRO A 164 1.59 11.18 23.70
N ASP A 165 2.35 11.30 24.80
CA ASP A 165 1.88 11.96 26.02
C ASP A 165 1.55 13.45 25.85
N SER A 166 2.18 14.13 24.89
CA SER A 166 1.84 15.50 24.52
C SER A 166 0.37 15.69 24.09
N TYR A 167 -0.31 14.63 23.66
CA TYR A 167 -1.74 14.65 23.30
C TYR A 167 -2.69 14.33 24.47
N ARG A 168 -2.20 14.15 25.70
CA ARG A 168 -3.07 13.89 26.88
C ARG A 168 -4.18 14.93 27.09
N PRO A 169 -3.96 16.26 26.91
CA PRO A 169 -5.03 17.24 27.03
C PRO A 169 -6.15 17.00 26.00
N PHE A 170 -5.78 16.70 24.75
CA PHE A 170 -6.72 16.32 23.70
C PHE A 170 -7.53 15.08 24.07
N LEU A 171 -6.86 14.00 24.52
CA LEU A 171 -7.52 12.75 24.90
C LEU A 171 -8.54 12.94 26.02
N THR A 172 -8.21 13.80 27.00
CA THR A 172 -9.11 14.12 28.10
C THR A 172 -10.37 14.80 27.59
N HIS A 173 -10.22 15.81 26.72
CA HIS A 173 -11.36 16.51 26.13
C HIS A 173 -12.20 15.59 25.25
N TYR A 174 -11.56 14.81 24.37
CA TYR A 174 -12.22 13.89 23.45
C TYR A 174 -13.07 12.84 24.19
N ARG A 175 -12.55 12.29 25.30
CA ARG A 175 -13.28 11.32 26.14
C ARG A 175 -14.52 11.90 26.81
N MET A 176 -14.53 13.21 27.08
CA MET A 176 -15.66 13.90 27.69
C MET A 176 -16.74 14.25 26.66
N THR A 177 -16.33 14.73 25.48
CA THR A 177 -17.27 15.18 24.44
C THR A 177 -17.81 14.04 23.58
N LYS A 178 -17.05 12.95 23.41
CA LYS A 178 -17.39 11.78 22.58
C LYS A 178 -18.08 12.13 21.26
N PRO A 179 -17.47 13.01 20.44
CA PRO A 179 -18.10 13.48 19.22
C PRO A 179 -18.29 12.32 18.25
N VAL A 180 -19.42 12.30 17.55
CA VAL A 180 -19.68 11.33 16.49
C VAL A 180 -18.91 11.77 15.24
N LEU A 181 -17.78 11.10 14.98
CA LEU A 181 -16.86 11.44 13.89
C LEU A 181 -16.44 10.17 13.15
N ASN A 182 -16.16 10.35 11.86
CA ASN A 182 -15.40 9.39 11.07
C ASN A 182 -13.88 9.64 11.24
N PHE A 183 -13.06 8.78 10.62
CA PHE A 183 -11.60 8.90 10.71
C PHE A 183 -11.06 10.27 10.24
N HIS A 184 -11.63 10.84 9.19
CA HIS A 184 -11.22 12.15 8.68
C HIS A 184 -11.61 13.30 9.61
N GLY A 185 -12.78 13.21 10.27
CA GLY A 185 -13.19 14.15 11.30
C GLY A 185 -12.25 14.12 12.52
N LEU A 186 -11.83 12.92 12.94
CA LEU A 186 -10.83 12.76 13.99
C LEU A 186 -9.47 13.36 13.58
N LEU A 187 -9.03 13.12 12.35
CA LEU A 187 -7.81 13.73 11.80
C LEU A 187 -7.86 15.26 11.87
N GLY A 188 -8.97 15.87 11.45
CA GLY A 188 -9.12 17.33 11.48
C GLY A 188 -8.99 17.92 12.90
N LEU A 189 -9.58 17.27 13.90
CA LEU A 189 -9.44 17.71 15.30
C LEU A 189 -7.99 17.57 15.81
N LEU A 190 -7.33 16.47 15.46
CA LEU A 190 -5.92 16.23 15.84
C LEU A 190 -4.97 17.23 15.17
N GLN A 191 -5.22 17.60 13.93
CA GLN A 191 -4.45 18.62 13.20
C GLN A 191 -4.57 19.99 13.84
N ASN A 192 -5.79 20.40 14.21
CA ASN A 192 -6.02 21.66 14.91
C ASN A 192 -5.26 21.68 16.25
N PHE A 193 -5.37 20.59 17.02
CA PHE A 193 -4.66 20.47 18.28
C PHE A 193 -3.12 20.50 18.12
N GLU A 194 -2.58 19.79 17.14
CA GLU A 194 -1.13 19.80 16.83
C GLU A 194 -0.63 21.22 16.54
N LYS A 195 -1.39 21.99 15.75
CA LYS A 195 -1.08 23.37 15.36
C LYS A 195 -1.17 24.34 16.54
N ASP A 196 -2.26 24.30 17.29
CA ASP A 196 -2.52 25.22 18.40
C ASP A 196 -1.50 25.05 19.53
N ASN A 197 -1.00 23.83 19.72
CA ASN A 197 -0.02 23.49 20.76
C ASN A 197 1.43 23.41 20.23
N GLN A 198 1.66 23.75 18.95
CA GLN A 198 2.99 23.77 18.31
C GLN A 198 3.79 22.47 18.54
N LEU A 199 3.11 21.32 18.46
CA LEU A 199 3.70 20.03 18.85
C LEU A 199 4.75 19.52 17.87
N ARG A 200 4.79 20.04 16.63
CA ARG A 200 5.82 19.69 15.65
C ARG A 200 7.16 20.31 16.01
N LYS A 201 8.21 19.48 16.02
CA LYS A 201 9.58 19.98 16.03
C LYS A 201 9.99 20.36 14.61
N GLY A 202 9.98 21.65 14.30
CA GLY A 202 10.63 22.17 13.09
C GLY A 202 12.15 21.95 13.16
N PRO A 203 12.88 22.01 12.03
CA PRO A 203 14.33 22.14 12.07
C PRO A 203 14.65 23.41 12.86
N VAL A 204 15.40 23.25 13.95
CA VAL A 204 15.83 24.36 14.79
C VAL A 204 16.74 25.25 13.94
N ASN A 205 16.20 26.35 13.41
CA ASN A 205 17.03 27.43 12.89
C ASN A 205 17.69 28.11 14.10
N VAL A 206 18.91 27.67 14.42
CA VAL A 206 19.82 28.43 15.26
C VAL A 206 20.29 29.64 14.45
N VAL A 207 19.45 30.66 14.33
CA VAL A 207 19.95 31.99 13.96
C VAL A 207 20.58 32.55 15.22
N GLY A 208 21.90 32.33 15.32
CA GLY A 208 22.73 32.89 16.37
C GLY A 208 22.51 34.41 16.44
N GLY A 209 21.92 34.85 17.56
CA GLY A 209 21.90 36.24 17.96
C GLY A 209 23.32 36.71 18.26
N GLY A 210 24.02 37.20 17.23
CA GLY A 210 25.26 37.94 17.38
C GLY A 210 24.95 39.39 17.72
N ALA A 211 24.75 39.67 19.01
CA ALA A 211 24.66 41.02 19.54
C ALA A 211 25.91 41.84 19.20
N GLY A 212 25.70 43.13 18.93
CA GLY A 212 26.66 44.03 18.29
C GLY A 212 27.98 44.23 19.01
N ARG A 213 29.04 44.37 18.21
CA ARG A 213 30.35 44.89 18.63
C ARG A 213 30.43 46.40 18.40
N ARG A 214 30.74 47.17 19.45
CA ARG A 214 31.47 48.47 19.46
C ARG A 214 31.98 48.76 20.90
N PRO A 215 32.94 49.67 21.15
CA PRO A 215 34.38 49.42 21.01
C PRO A 215 35.15 49.74 22.33
N PHE A 216 36.23 49.02 22.64
CA PHE A 216 37.13 49.44 23.73
C PHE A 216 38.25 50.33 23.19
N GLY A 217 38.18 51.63 23.50
CA GLY A 217 39.28 52.58 23.31
C GLY A 217 40.40 52.29 24.29
N LYS A 218 41.63 52.15 23.79
CA LYS A 218 42.84 52.18 24.62
C LYS A 218 43.44 53.59 24.59
N GLY A 219 43.39 54.25 25.74
CA GLY A 219 44.09 55.49 26.01
C GLY A 219 45.61 55.27 26.02
N LYS A 220 46.32 56.22 25.39
CA LYS A 220 47.74 56.48 25.59
C LYS A 220 47.99 56.84 27.07
N LYS A 221 49.09 56.34 27.65
CA LYS A 221 49.89 57.11 28.60
C LYS A 221 51.37 56.78 28.44
N GLN A 222 52.14 57.87 28.29
CA GLN A 222 53.59 57.97 28.27
C GLN A 222 54.16 57.68 29.66
N LYS A 223 55.31 57.01 29.71
CA LYS A 223 56.57 57.54 30.25
C LYS A 223 57.71 56.62 29.84
#